data_AF-A0A7W1KKV5-F1
#
_entry.id   AF-A0A7W1KKV5-F1
#
_cell.length_a   1.000
_cell.length_b   1.000
_cell.length_c   1.000
_cell.angle_alpha   90.00
_cell.angle_beta   90.00
_cell.angle_gamma   90.00
#
_symmetry.space_group_name_H-M   'P 1'
#
loop_
_entity.id
_entity.type
_entity.pdbx_description
1 polymer ?
#
loop_
_entity_poly.entity_id
_entity_poly.type
_entity_poly.pdbx_seq_one_letter_code
_entity_poly.pdbx_strand_id
1 'polypeptide(L)'
;LMFGTAGLPHILMRFYTVPDARAARTSVFIATGLIGLFYLLTFILGFGAMVLIGPDAIRAVDKGGNMAAPLLAELLGGTPFLGFIAAVAFATILAVVAGLTLSGAAALSHDLWVSVVRKGHADAGEQLRVARIATLALGIVAVGLGITFKGQNVAFMVSLAFAIAASANFPALLLAIFWRRYTTAGAVTSMATGTIATLALIYLSPTIQVDILGQGTAWFPLKNPALVTIPLSFLAGILVSLLAPEPAAAAEFTRLERQTHLGSPAE
;
A
#
# COMPACT_ATOMS: atom_id res chain seq x y z
N LEU A 1 -1.79 5.50 7.19
CA LEU A 1 -2.57 4.27 6.90
C LEU A 1 -3.86 4.54 6.14
N MET A 2 -4.83 5.31 6.66
CA MET A 2 -6.14 5.47 6.00
C MET A 2 -6.09 6.05 4.58
N PHE A 3 -5.24 7.07 4.34
CA PHE A 3 -5.06 7.60 2.98
C PHE A 3 -4.38 6.61 2.04
N GLY A 4 -3.48 5.77 2.57
CA GLY A 4 -2.81 4.72 1.79
C GLY A 4 -3.76 3.59 1.41
N THR A 5 -4.62 3.13 2.32
CA THR A 5 -5.67 2.14 2.02
C THR A 5 -6.64 2.64 0.95
N ALA A 6 -6.97 3.94 0.95
CA ALA A 6 -7.90 4.53 -0.01
C ALA A 6 -7.32 4.71 -1.42
N GLY A 7 -5.99 4.72 -1.58
CA GLY A 7 -5.32 4.93 -2.87
C GLY A 7 -4.88 3.64 -3.57
N LEU A 8 -5.18 2.46 -3.01
CA LEU A 8 -4.69 1.18 -3.52
C LEU A 8 -5.69 0.54 -4.51
N PRO A 9 -5.33 0.41 -5.81
CA PRO A 9 -6.26 -0.05 -6.84
C PRO A 9 -6.90 -1.42 -6.56
N HIS A 10 -6.17 -2.33 -5.89
CA HIS A 10 -6.66 -3.67 -5.56
C HIS A 10 -7.85 -3.67 -4.58
N ILE A 11 -7.99 -2.62 -3.76
CA ILE A 11 -9.14 -2.44 -2.87
C ILE A 11 -10.30 -1.81 -3.65
N LEU A 12 -10.04 -0.79 -4.46
CA LEU A 12 -11.06 -0.12 -5.27
C LEU A 12 -11.73 -1.08 -6.25
N MET A 13 -10.96 -1.93 -6.94
CA MET A 13 -11.49 -2.90 -7.88
C MET A 13 -12.49 -3.86 -7.24
N ARG A 14 -12.33 -4.20 -5.96
CA ARG A 14 -13.30 -5.03 -5.22
C ARG A 14 -14.57 -4.27 -4.84
N PHE A 15 -14.51 -2.96 -4.64
CA PHE A 15 -15.71 -2.15 -4.40
C PHE A 15 -16.52 -1.94 -5.69
N TYR A 16 -15.87 -1.91 -6.85
CA TYR A 16 -16.57 -1.80 -8.14
C TYR A 16 -17.32 -3.05 -8.57
N THR A 17 -17.06 -4.20 -7.95
CA THR A 17 -17.85 -5.43 -8.18
C THR A 17 -19.12 -5.52 -7.34
N VAL A 18 -19.41 -4.52 -6.49
CA VAL A 18 -20.64 -4.48 -5.69
C VAL A 18 -21.73 -3.76 -6.48
N PRO A 19 -22.92 -4.37 -6.68
CA PRO A 19 -23.97 -3.81 -7.53
C PRO A 19 -24.60 -2.52 -6.98
N ASP A 20 -24.59 -2.33 -5.65
CA ASP A 20 -25.29 -1.22 -4.99
C ASP A 20 -24.38 -0.34 -4.14
N ALA A 21 -24.50 0.98 -4.31
CA ALA A 21 -23.77 1.97 -3.51
C ALA A 21 -24.07 1.87 -2.00
N ARG A 22 -25.29 1.46 -1.64
CA ARG A 22 -25.68 1.24 -0.24
C ARG A 22 -24.97 0.02 0.36
N ALA A 23 -24.87 -1.07 -0.40
CA ALA A 23 -24.13 -2.26 0.00
C ALA A 23 -22.63 -1.99 0.12
N ALA A 24 -22.07 -1.18 -0.78
CA ALA A 24 -20.67 -0.74 -0.70
C ALA A 24 -20.38 0.03 0.61
N ARG A 25 -21.24 0.98 1.01
CA ARG A 25 -21.08 1.72 2.28
C ARG A 25 -21.16 0.81 3.51
N THR A 26 -22.11 -0.12 3.54
CA THR A 26 -22.22 -1.10 4.63
C THR A 26 -20.97 -1.99 4.70
N SER A 27 -20.46 -2.45 3.54
CA SER A 27 -19.24 -3.23 3.47
C SER A 27 -18.03 -2.46 4.03
N VAL A 28 -17.88 -1.19 3.66
CA VAL A 28 -16.83 -0.32 4.22
C VAL A 28 -16.98 -0.16 5.73
N PHE A 29 -18.20 0.03 6.24
CA PHE A 29 -18.43 0.18 7.67
C PHE A 29 -18.08 -1.10 8.44
N ILE A 30 -18.54 -2.27 7.97
CA ILE A 30 -18.23 -3.57 8.58
C ILE A 30 -16.73 -3.84 8.54
N ALA A 31 -16.08 -3.61 7.39
CA ALA A 31 -14.64 -3.79 7.23
C ALA A 31 -13.86 -2.88 8.19
N THR A 32 -14.23 -1.61 8.29
CA THR A 32 -13.59 -0.65 9.20
C THR A 32 -13.80 -1.04 10.66
N GLY A 33 -15.00 -1.51 11.03
CA GLY A 33 -15.29 -2.02 12.37
C GLY A 33 -14.45 -3.24 12.75
N LEU A 34 -14.34 -4.22 11.84
CA LEU A 34 -13.48 -5.40 12.03
C LEU A 34 -12.00 -5.03 12.15
N ILE A 35 -11.50 -4.12 11.30
CA ILE A 35 -10.12 -3.62 11.37
C ILE A 35 -9.88 -2.89 12.70
N GLY A 36 -10.82 -2.04 13.13
CA GLY A 36 -10.74 -1.33 14.41
C GLY A 36 -10.70 -2.28 15.60
N LEU A 37 -11.58 -3.29 15.61
CA LEU A 37 -11.59 -4.34 16.63
C LEU A 37 -10.27 -5.12 16.65
N PHE A 38 -9.74 -5.47 15.49
CA PHE A 38 -8.46 -6.15 15.37
C PHE A 38 -7.31 -5.31 15.96
N TYR A 39 -7.27 -4.00 15.68
CA TYR A 39 -6.25 -3.11 16.26
C TYR A 39 -6.36 -2.97 17.78
N LEU A 40 -7.58 -2.95 18.32
CA LEU A 40 -7.79 -2.98 19.78
C LEU A 40 -7.26 -4.28 20.40
N LEU A 41 -7.52 -5.42 19.75
CA LEU A 41 -6.99 -6.72 20.20
C LEU A 41 -5.46 -6.74 20.14
N THR A 42 -4.85 -6.19 19.09
CA THR A 42 -3.37 -6.14 18.99
C THR A 42 -2.76 -5.27 20.07
N PHE A 43 -3.43 -4.19 20.46
CA PHE A 43 -3.00 -3.35 21.58
C PHE A 43 -2.98 -4.15 22.88
N ILE A 44 -4.08 -4.82 23.22
CA ILE A 44 -4.18 -5.66 24.42
C ILE A 44 -3.08 -6.74 24.40
N LEU A 45 -2.87 -7.39 23.26
CA LEU A 45 -1.87 -8.44 23.12
C LEU A 45 -0.43 -7.90 23.30
N GLY A 46 -0.13 -6.73 22.75
CA GLY A 46 1.17 -6.08 22.88
C GLY A 46 1.50 -5.67 24.31
N PHE A 47 0.56 -5.02 25.01
CA PHE A 47 0.74 -4.67 26.42
C PHE A 47 0.78 -5.91 27.32
N GLY A 48 -0.07 -6.91 27.04
CA GLY A 48 -0.03 -8.20 27.75
C GLY A 48 1.31 -8.89 27.62
N ALA A 49 1.88 -8.95 26.41
CA ALA A 49 3.22 -9.49 26.18
C ALA A 49 4.30 -8.70 26.94
N MET A 50 4.23 -7.37 26.94
CA MET A 50 5.19 -6.53 27.66
C MET A 50 5.16 -6.75 29.17
N VAL A 51 3.98 -6.93 29.77
CA VAL A 51 3.83 -7.13 31.23
C VAL A 51 4.24 -8.54 31.64
N LEU A 52 3.88 -9.56 30.86
CA LEU A 52 4.08 -10.96 31.24
C LEU A 52 5.47 -11.50 30.90
N ILE A 53 6.06 -11.07 29.78
CA ILE A 53 7.37 -11.57 29.29
C ILE A 53 8.48 -10.57 29.64
N GLY A 54 8.15 -9.28 29.68
CA GLY A 54 9.12 -8.20 29.82
C GLY A 54 9.65 -7.69 28.48
N PRO A 55 9.84 -6.36 28.32
CA PRO A 55 10.27 -5.77 27.06
C PRO A 55 11.69 -6.20 26.64
N ASP A 56 12.58 -6.45 27.60
CA ASP A 56 13.98 -6.82 27.31
C ASP A 56 14.09 -8.24 26.77
N ALA A 57 13.29 -9.18 27.29
CA ALA A 57 13.23 -10.55 26.79
C ALA A 57 12.71 -10.62 25.34
N ILE A 58 11.68 -9.82 25.01
CA ILE A 58 11.16 -9.74 23.63
C ILE A 58 12.22 -9.17 22.69
N ARG A 59 12.91 -8.09 23.09
CA ARG A 59 13.95 -7.44 22.28
C ARG A 59 15.21 -8.30 22.12
N ALA A 60 15.49 -9.20 23.07
CA ALA A 60 16.60 -10.15 22.97
C ALA A 60 16.38 -11.16 21.85
N VAL A 61 15.14 -11.57 21.60
CA VAL A 61 14.78 -12.51 20.51
C VAL A 61 14.64 -11.77 19.18
N ASP A 62 13.94 -10.65 19.17
CA ASP A 62 13.76 -9.82 17.97
C ASP A 62 13.73 -8.34 18.34
N LYS A 63 14.73 -7.59 17.86
CA LYS A 63 14.83 -6.13 18.10
C LYS A 63 13.59 -5.38 17.59
N GLY A 64 12.94 -5.89 16.55
CA GLY A 64 11.72 -5.32 15.97
C GLY A 64 10.46 -5.53 16.83
N GLY A 65 10.51 -6.40 17.84
CA GLY A 65 9.37 -6.74 18.70
C GLY A 65 8.29 -7.57 18.00
N ASN A 66 8.57 -8.11 16.81
CA ASN A 66 7.59 -8.86 16.01
C ASN A 66 7.28 -10.24 16.64
N MET A 67 8.18 -10.73 17.51
CA MET A 67 8.03 -12.01 18.22
C MET A 67 7.19 -11.93 19.50
N ALA A 68 6.64 -10.76 19.85
CA ALA A 68 5.85 -10.59 21.07
C ALA A 68 4.65 -11.54 21.15
N ALA A 69 3.89 -11.70 20.06
CA ALA A 69 2.70 -12.57 20.05
C ALA A 69 3.05 -14.08 20.09
N PRO A 70 4.01 -14.60 19.30
CA PRO A 70 4.47 -15.98 19.43
C PRO A 70 5.03 -16.31 20.82
N LEU A 71 5.84 -15.43 21.41
CA LEU A 71 6.38 -15.63 22.75
C LEU A 71 5.29 -15.62 23.82
N LEU A 72 4.26 -14.79 23.66
CA LEU A 72 3.10 -14.80 24.56
C LEU A 72 2.30 -16.09 24.44
N ALA A 73 2.15 -16.64 23.23
CA ALA A 73 1.54 -17.95 23.03
C ALA A 73 2.35 -19.08 23.71
N GLU A 74 3.68 -19.04 23.61
CA GLU A 74 4.54 -19.98 24.30
C GLU A 74 4.38 -19.90 25.83
N LEU A 75 4.31 -18.69 26.38
CA LEU A 75 4.14 -18.49 27.81
C LEU A 75 2.77 -19.00 28.31
N LEU A 76 1.69 -18.76 27.55
CA LEU A 76 0.33 -19.10 27.96
C LEU A 76 -0.03 -20.58 27.75
N GLY A 77 0.51 -21.20 26.70
CA GLY A 77 0.09 -22.54 26.26
C GLY A 77 1.23 -23.50 25.89
N GLY A 78 2.48 -23.12 26.15
CA GLY A 78 3.66 -23.93 25.89
C GLY A 78 4.00 -24.07 24.40
N THR A 79 4.96 -24.95 24.12
CA THR A 79 5.42 -25.25 22.76
C THR A 79 4.32 -25.74 21.80
N PRO A 80 3.27 -26.48 22.23
CA PRO A 80 2.19 -26.87 21.32
C PRO A 80 1.37 -25.67 20.84
N PHE A 81 1.10 -24.70 21.73
CA PHE A 81 0.32 -23.52 21.38
C PHE A 81 1.11 -22.54 20.52
N LEU A 82 2.42 -22.37 20.78
CA LEU A 82 3.32 -21.67 19.86
C LEU A 82 3.29 -22.33 18.47
N GLY A 83 3.41 -23.66 18.40
CA GLY A 83 3.38 -24.39 17.13
C GLY A 83 2.08 -24.18 16.36
N PHE A 84 0.95 -24.18 17.05
CA PHE A 84 -0.36 -23.88 16.47
C PHE A 84 -0.44 -22.46 15.91
N ILE A 85 -0.06 -21.45 16.69
CA ILE A 85 -0.06 -20.04 16.25
C ILE A 85 0.91 -19.83 15.08
N ALA A 86 2.09 -20.45 15.13
CA ALA A 86 3.06 -20.40 14.05
C ALA A 86 2.51 -21.02 12.75
N ALA A 87 1.80 -22.15 12.83
CA ALA A 87 1.16 -22.78 11.68
C ALA A 87 0.07 -21.88 11.06
N VAL A 88 -0.78 -21.27 11.89
CA VAL A 88 -1.81 -20.32 11.43
C VAL A 88 -1.19 -19.07 10.81
N ALA A 89 -0.16 -18.50 11.45
CA ALA A 89 0.58 -17.36 10.91
C ALA A 89 1.23 -17.70 9.56
N PHE A 90 1.86 -18.87 9.44
CA PHE A 90 2.48 -19.31 8.20
C PHE A 90 1.44 -19.50 7.08
N ALA A 91 0.33 -20.17 7.37
CA ALA A 91 -0.76 -20.38 6.41
C ALA A 91 -1.35 -19.06 5.92
N THR A 92 -1.59 -18.11 6.82
CA THR A 92 -2.13 -16.79 6.48
C THR A 92 -1.15 -15.94 5.68
N ILE A 93 0.14 -15.94 6.04
CA ILE A 93 1.18 -15.24 5.27
C ILE A 93 1.26 -15.80 3.85
N LEU A 94 1.32 -17.13 3.68
CA LEU A 94 1.35 -17.75 2.35
C LEU A 94 0.13 -17.39 1.51
N ALA A 95 -1.07 -17.41 2.11
CA ALA A 95 -2.31 -17.04 1.42
C ALA A 95 -2.28 -15.57 0.93
N VAL A 96 -1.85 -14.64 1.80
CA VAL A 96 -1.77 -13.21 1.46
C VAL A 96 -0.67 -12.94 0.43
N VAL A 97 0.51 -13.55 0.60
CA VAL A 97 1.63 -13.40 -0.35
C VAL A 97 1.23 -13.91 -1.73
N ALA A 98 0.59 -15.08 -1.84
CA ALA A 98 0.12 -15.61 -3.11
C ALA A 98 -0.88 -14.65 -3.79
N GLY A 99 -1.85 -14.12 -3.02
CA GLY A 99 -2.84 -13.18 -3.52
C GLY A 99 -2.23 -11.86 -4.02
N LEU A 100 -1.35 -11.25 -3.22
CA LEU A 100 -0.68 -9.99 -3.59
C LEU A 100 0.29 -10.17 -4.76
N THR A 101 0.99 -11.30 -4.81
CA THR A 101 1.93 -11.60 -5.91
C THR A 101 1.17 -11.77 -7.22
N LEU A 102 0.04 -12.50 -7.21
CA LEU A 102 -0.79 -12.66 -8.40
C LEU A 102 -1.35 -11.31 -8.87
N SER A 103 -1.83 -10.48 -7.93
CA SER A 103 -2.31 -9.13 -8.25
C SER A 103 -1.20 -8.25 -8.83
N GLY A 104 0.02 -8.32 -8.29
CA GLY A 104 1.17 -7.58 -8.80
C GLY A 104 1.62 -8.06 -10.17
N ALA A 105 1.64 -9.37 -10.40
CA ALA A 105 1.96 -9.96 -11.69
C ALA A 105 0.90 -9.64 -12.76
N ALA A 106 -0.38 -9.57 -12.38
CA ALA A 106 -1.46 -9.11 -13.26
C ALA A 106 -1.25 -7.64 -13.65
N ALA A 107 -0.95 -6.76 -12.69
CA ALA A 107 -0.65 -5.36 -12.99
C ALA A 107 0.58 -5.21 -13.90
N LEU A 108 1.66 -5.96 -13.66
CA LEU A 108 2.85 -5.92 -14.51
C LEU A 108 2.61 -6.50 -15.92
N SER A 109 1.89 -7.61 -16.02
CA SER A 109 1.61 -8.22 -17.32
C SER A 109 0.60 -7.41 -18.13
N HIS A 110 -0.49 -6.95 -17.52
CA HIS A 110 -1.54 -6.23 -18.22
C HIS A 110 -1.21 -4.73 -18.38
N ASP A 111 -0.87 -4.04 -17.29
CA ASP A 111 -0.74 -2.58 -17.33
C ASP A 111 0.60 -2.12 -17.91
N LEU A 112 1.68 -2.87 -17.68
CA LEU A 112 2.99 -2.54 -18.26
C LEU A 112 3.22 -3.26 -19.59
N TRP A 113 3.09 -4.59 -19.65
CA TRP A 113 3.42 -5.31 -20.88
C TRP A 113 2.37 -5.16 -21.98
N VAL A 114 1.10 -5.49 -21.72
CA VAL A 114 0.06 -5.40 -22.75
C VAL A 114 -0.21 -3.95 -23.13
N SER A 115 -0.48 -3.07 -22.17
CA SER A 115 -0.91 -1.69 -22.44
C SER A 115 0.23 -0.78 -22.91
N VAL A 116 1.43 -0.84 -22.31
CA VAL A 116 2.54 0.07 -22.65
C VAL A 116 3.48 -0.52 -23.71
N VAL A 117 3.97 -1.75 -23.53
CA VAL A 117 4.97 -2.34 -24.44
C VAL A 117 4.32 -2.82 -25.76
N ARG A 118 3.23 -3.57 -25.66
CA ARG A 118 2.52 -4.16 -26.80
C ARG A 118 1.36 -3.30 -27.33
N LYS A 119 1.09 -2.13 -26.73
CA LYS A 119 0.04 -1.19 -27.17
C LYS A 119 -1.30 -1.89 -27.44
N GLY A 120 -1.70 -2.79 -26.55
CA GLY A 120 -2.97 -3.53 -26.61
C GLY A 120 -2.98 -4.79 -27.49
N HIS A 121 -1.88 -5.13 -28.17
CA HIS A 121 -1.82 -6.27 -29.10
C HIS A 121 -0.95 -7.41 -28.56
N ALA A 122 -1.33 -8.00 -27.43
CA ALA A 122 -0.65 -9.15 -26.87
C ALA A 122 -1.47 -10.43 -27.06
N ASP A 123 -0.82 -11.50 -27.52
CA ASP A 123 -1.43 -12.83 -27.55
C ASP A 123 -1.61 -13.39 -26.13
N ALA A 124 -2.68 -14.15 -25.90
CA ALA A 124 -3.00 -14.71 -24.58
C ALA A 124 -1.87 -15.61 -24.04
N GLY A 125 -1.18 -16.34 -24.93
CA GLY A 125 -0.04 -17.18 -24.57
C GLY A 125 1.23 -16.40 -24.19
N GLU A 126 1.41 -15.19 -24.73
CA GLU A 126 2.49 -14.27 -24.36
C GLU A 126 2.19 -13.64 -22.99
N GLN A 127 0.96 -13.18 -22.77
CA GLN A 127 0.53 -12.59 -21.50
C GLN A 127 0.71 -13.56 -20.32
N LEU A 128 0.33 -14.83 -20.48
CA LEU A 128 0.52 -15.85 -19.43
C LEU A 128 2.01 -16.11 -19.11
N ARG A 129 2.88 -16.08 -20.12
CA ARG A 129 4.33 -16.23 -19.93
C ARG A 129 4.92 -15.05 -19.17
N VAL A 130 4.56 -13.84 -19.57
CA VAL A 130 5.02 -12.61 -18.90
C VAL A 130 4.51 -12.55 -17.46
N ALA A 131 3.25 -12.93 -17.21
CA ALA A 131 2.71 -13.01 -15.85
C ALA A 131 3.50 -13.99 -14.96
N ARG A 132 3.88 -15.18 -15.46
CA ARG A 132 4.70 -16.14 -14.69
C ARG A 132 6.10 -15.61 -14.38
N ILE A 133 6.74 -14.97 -15.36
CA ILE A 133 8.07 -14.36 -15.17
C ILE A 133 7.99 -13.21 -14.16
N ALA A 134 6.96 -12.36 -14.26
CA ALA A 134 6.72 -11.26 -13.33
C ALA A 134 6.51 -11.76 -11.91
N THR A 135 5.73 -12.83 -11.70
CA THR A 135 5.56 -13.50 -10.39
C THR A 135 6.90 -13.93 -9.81
N LEU A 136 7.73 -14.60 -10.61
CA LEU A 136 9.06 -15.06 -10.20
C LEU A 136 9.99 -13.89 -9.84
N ALA A 137 10.07 -12.89 -10.69
CA ALA A 137 10.90 -11.70 -10.47
C ALA A 137 10.46 -10.94 -9.21
N LEU A 138 9.15 -10.71 -9.05
CA LEU A 138 8.58 -10.05 -7.88
C LEU A 138 8.87 -10.85 -6.59
N GLY A 139 8.77 -12.17 -6.65
CA GLY A 139 9.12 -13.06 -5.54
C GLY A 139 10.59 -12.96 -5.14
N ILE A 140 11.52 -12.99 -6.11
CA ILE A 140 12.96 -12.84 -5.85
C ILE A 140 13.26 -11.48 -5.20
N VAL A 141 12.68 -10.40 -5.72
CA VAL A 141 12.85 -9.05 -5.16
C VAL A 141 12.27 -8.97 -3.75
N ALA A 142 11.07 -9.52 -3.52
CA ALA A 142 10.43 -9.52 -2.21
C ALA A 142 11.25 -10.31 -1.16
N VAL A 143 11.79 -11.47 -1.53
CA VAL A 143 12.67 -12.26 -0.65
C VAL A 143 13.98 -11.52 -0.37
N GLY A 144 14.60 -10.93 -1.40
CA GLY A 144 15.81 -10.13 -1.25
C GLY A 144 15.63 -8.97 -0.28
N LEU A 145 14.58 -8.17 -0.48
CA LEU A 145 14.23 -7.07 0.43
C LEU A 145 13.89 -7.59 1.84
N GLY A 146 13.16 -8.70 1.96
CA GLY A 146 12.84 -9.30 3.26
C GLY A 146 14.09 -9.68 4.06
N ILE A 147 15.13 -10.18 3.41
CA ILE A 147 16.41 -10.49 4.05
C ILE A 147 17.15 -9.21 4.47
N THR A 148 17.19 -8.19 3.61
CA THR A 148 17.85 -6.90 3.91
C THR A 148 17.21 -6.17 5.08
N PHE A 149 15.89 -6.24 5.22
CA PHE A 149 15.14 -5.57 6.31
C PHE A 149 14.89 -6.47 7.53
N LYS A 150 15.61 -7.60 7.67
CA LYS A 150 15.45 -8.51 8.80
C LYS A 150 15.74 -7.80 10.14
N GLY A 151 14.86 -7.98 11.12
CA GLY A 151 15.00 -7.40 12.47
C GLY A 151 14.40 -6.00 12.61
N GLN A 152 13.88 -5.43 11.52
CA GLN A 152 13.06 -4.22 11.58
C GLN A 152 11.63 -4.55 12.02
N ASN A 153 10.95 -3.56 12.59
CA ASN A 153 9.54 -3.71 12.95
C ASN A 153 8.68 -3.77 11.67
N VAL A 154 7.93 -4.87 11.49
CA VAL A 154 7.13 -5.09 10.28
C VAL A 154 6.02 -4.04 10.14
N ALA A 155 5.41 -3.61 11.24
CA ALA A 155 4.38 -2.56 11.20
C ALA A 155 4.94 -1.22 10.70
N PHE A 156 6.21 -0.94 11.02
CA PHE A 156 6.91 0.22 10.49
C PHE A 156 7.19 0.09 8.98
N MET A 157 7.67 -1.07 8.52
CA MET A 157 7.89 -1.32 7.08
C MET A 157 6.59 -1.18 6.26
N VAL A 158 5.49 -1.74 6.76
CA VAL A 158 4.17 -1.58 6.13
C VAL A 158 3.78 -0.10 6.11
N SER A 159 4.03 0.65 7.18
CA SER A 159 3.74 2.09 7.21
C SER A 159 4.48 2.88 6.14
N LEU A 160 5.75 2.53 5.85
CA LEU A 160 6.53 3.13 4.75
C LEU A 160 5.93 2.81 3.38
N ALA A 161 5.58 1.54 3.12
CA ALA A 161 4.95 1.14 1.86
C ALA A 161 3.61 1.88 1.64
N PHE A 162 2.80 2.00 2.70
CA PHE A 162 1.54 2.75 2.67
C PHE A 162 1.76 4.26 2.50
N ALA A 163 2.87 4.82 3.01
CA ALA A 163 3.21 6.23 2.80
C ALA A 163 3.54 6.52 1.33
N ILE A 164 4.26 5.61 0.65
CA ILE A 164 4.53 5.71 -0.80
C ILE A 164 3.21 5.65 -1.57
N ALA A 165 2.39 4.63 -1.31
CA ALA A 165 1.10 4.46 -1.98
C ALA A 165 0.16 5.66 -1.78
N ALA A 166 0.08 6.17 -0.55
CA ALA A 166 -0.70 7.36 -0.23
C ALA A 166 -0.19 8.58 -1.01
N SER A 167 1.12 8.84 -1.03
CA SER A 167 1.66 10.04 -1.65
C SER A 167 1.56 10.04 -3.18
N ALA A 168 1.68 8.86 -3.79
CA ALA A 168 1.58 8.69 -5.23
C ALA A 168 0.12 8.74 -5.73
N ASN A 169 -0.76 7.92 -5.15
CA ASN A 169 -2.08 7.67 -5.74
C ASN A 169 -3.19 8.53 -5.16
N PHE A 170 -3.17 8.80 -3.86
CA PHE A 170 -4.28 9.47 -3.19
C PHE A 170 -4.52 10.90 -3.71
N PRO A 171 -3.49 11.76 -3.86
CA PRO A 171 -3.65 13.09 -4.46
C PRO A 171 -4.20 13.05 -5.88
N ALA A 172 -3.63 12.19 -6.72
CA ALA A 172 -4.05 12.08 -8.12
C ALA A 172 -5.50 11.60 -8.24
N LEU A 173 -5.89 10.59 -7.46
CA LEU A 173 -7.26 10.08 -7.44
C LEU A 173 -8.25 11.11 -6.89
N LEU A 174 -7.90 11.81 -5.82
CA LEU A 174 -8.79 12.81 -5.20
C LEU A 174 -9.00 14.01 -6.13
N LEU A 175 -7.93 14.51 -6.76
CA LEU A 175 -8.03 15.60 -7.73
C LEU A 175 -8.81 15.16 -8.98
N ALA A 176 -8.62 13.94 -9.47
CA ALA A 176 -9.37 13.42 -10.61
C ALA A 176 -10.88 13.31 -10.34
N ILE A 177 -11.30 13.01 -9.10
CA ILE A 177 -12.73 12.88 -8.74
C ILE A 177 -13.38 14.24 -8.45
N PHE A 178 -12.69 15.13 -7.75
CA PHE A 178 -13.30 16.36 -7.22
C PHE A 178 -12.95 17.63 -8.00
N TRP A 179 -11.99 17.59 -8.93
CA TRP A 179 -11.51 18.79 -9.60
C TRP A 179 -11.63 18.73 -11.13
N ARG A 180 -12.60 19.50 -11.64
CA ARG A 180 -12.94 19.57 -13.08
C ARG A 180 -11.79 20.00 -14.00
N ARG A 181 -10.77 20.68 -13.48
CA ARG A 181 -9.63 21.19 -14.28
C ARG A 181 -8.41 20.29 -14.21
N TYR A 182 -8.53 19.09 -13.69
CA TYR A 182 -7.41 18.18 -13.57
C TYR A 182 -7.00 17.63 -14.94
N THR A 183 -5.72 17.72 -15.28
CA THR A 183 -5.19 17.34 -16.60
C THR A 183 -4.31 16.10 -16.52
N THR A 184 -4.09 15.42 -17.64
CA THR A 184 -3.25 14.21 -17.67
C THR A 184 -1.82 14.52 -17.26
N ALA A 185 -1.29 15.69 -17.65
CA ALA A 185 0.01 16.19 -17.22
C ALA A 185 0.06 16.45 -15.70
N GLY A 186 -1.02 16.97 -15.11
CA GLY A 186 -1.18 17.15 -13.67
C GLY A 186 -1.22 15.83 -12.91
N ALA A 187 -1.89 14.81 -13.46
CA ALA A 187 -1.92 13.45 -12.93
C ALA A 187 -0.53 12.82 -12.87
N VAL A 188 0.19 12.81 -14.00
CA VAL A 188 1.54 12.25 -14.07
C VAL A 188 2.49 12.99 -13.13
N THR A 189 2.44 14.32 -13.09
CA THR A 189 3.34 15.10 -12.24
C THR A 189 3.05 14.93 -10.75
N SER A 190 1.78 14.84 -10.35
CA SER A 190 1.39 14.54 -8.97
C SER A 190 1.94 13.17 -8.54
N MET A 191 1.67 12.12 -9.33
CA MET A 191 2.14 10.77 -9.03
C MET A 191 3.66 10.68 -8.98
N ALA A 192 4.36 11.30 -9.94
CA ALA A 192 5.82 11.32 -10.00
C ALA A 192 6.42 12.07 -8.79
N THR A 193 5.91 13.27 -8.49
CA THR A 193 6.39 14.08 -7.36
C THR A 193 6.15 13.37 -6.04
N GLY A 194 4.96 12.81 -5.84
CA GLY A 194 4.62 12.04 -4.64
C GLY A 194 5.51 10.80 -4.45
N THR A 195 5.78 10.06 -5.53
CA THR A 195 6.65 8.86 -5.48
C THR A 195 8.09 9.25 -5.22
N ILE A 196 8.66 10.17 -6.00
CA ILE A 196 10.06 10.58 -5.90
C ILE A 196 10.34 11.23 -4.53
N ALA A 197 9.49 12.15 -4.09
CA ALA A 197 9.66 12.82 -2.80
C ALA A 197 9.56 11.83 -1.63
N THR A 198 8.66 10.83 -1.71
CA THR A 198 8.56 9.81 -0.67
C THR A 198 9.75 8.89 -0.67
N LEU A 199 10.22 8.41 -1.83
CA LEU A 199 11.42 7.58 -1.90
C LEU A 199 12.66 8.33 -1.41
N ALA A 200 12.81 9.61 -1.77
CA ALA A 200 13.90 10.45 -1.29
C ALA A 200 13.86 10.59 0.24
N LEU A 201 12.69 10.91 0.82
CA LEU A 201 12.57 11.08 2.26
C LEU A 201 12.66 9.76 3.04
N ILE A 202 12.26 8.62 2.44
CA ILE A 202 12.50 7.30 3.00
C ILE A 202 14.00 6.98 2.98
N TYR A 203 14.70 7.31 1.90
CA TYR A 203 16.15 7.15 1.83
C TYR A 203 16.89 8.04 2.85
N LEU A 204 16.40 9.25 3.07
CA LEU A 204 16.91 10.20 4.09
C LEU A 204 16.45 9.87 5.52
N SER A 205 15.61 8.85 5.69
CA SER A 205 15.07 8.47 7.00
C SER A 205 16.09 7.70 7.83
N PRO A 206 15.98 7.73 9.17
CA PRO A 206 16.87 7.02 10.07
C PRO A 206 16.91 5.51 9.79
N THR A 207 15.82 4.93 9.31
CA THR A 207 15.72 3.49 9.05
C THR A 207 16.69 3.03 7.96
N ILE A 208 16.91 3.83 6.92
CA ILE A 208 17.85 3.47 5.87
C ILE A 208 19.25 3.99 6.21
N GLN A 209 19.37 5.24 6.65
CA GLN A 209 20.69 5.84 6.89
C GLN A 209 21.40 5.29 8.12
N VAL A 210 20.67 5.09 9.23
CA VAL A 210 21.26 4.67 10.51
C VAL A 210 21.22 3.16 10.63
N ASP A 211 20.07 2.52 10.42
CA ASP A 211 19.93 1.08 10.70
C ASP A 211 20.47 0.17 9.58
N ILE A 212 20.54 0.65 8.32
CA ILE A 212 21.02 -0.13 7.18
C ILE A 212 22.41 0.33 6.71
N LEU A 213 22.62 1.65 6.57
CA LEU A 213 23.91 2.21 6.13
C LEU A 213 24.90 2.50 7.27
N GLY A 214 24.46 2.48 8.54
CA GLY A 214 25.34 2.70 9.70
C GLY A 214 25.84 4.13 9.89
N GLN A 215 25.18 5.15 9.31
CA GLN A 215 25.56 6.56 9.48
C GLN A 215 24.99 7.14 10.79
N GLY A 216 25.74 8.01 11.46
CA GLY A 216 25.43 8.49 12.82
C GLY A 216 24.30 9.52 12.94
N THR A 217 23.86 10.15 11.85
CA THR A 217 22.83 11.20 11.89
C THR A 217 21.94 11.15 10.65
N ALA A 218 20.64 11.01 10.84
CA ALA A 218 19.67 11.14 9.75
C ALA A 218 19.43 12.62 9.42
N TRP A 219 19.49 12.97 8.13
CA TRP A 219 19.22 14.35 7.68
C TRP A 219 17.75 14.75 7.80
N PHE A 220 16.82 13.79 7.96
CA PHE A 220 15.39 14.07 8.16
C PHE A 220 14.82 13.29 9.36
N PRO A 221 14.37 13.96 10.45
CA PRO A 221 13.97 13.29 11.69
C PRO A 221 12.52 12.76 11.69
N LEU A 222 11.73 13.03 10.64
CA LEU A 222 10.33 12.60 10.61
C LEU A 222 10.23 11.14 10.17
N LYS A 223 9.76 10.29 11.11
CA LYS A 223 9.47 8.86 10.87
C LYS A 223 8.35 8.62 9.84
N ASN A 224 7.54 9.64 9.53
CA ASN A 224 6.44 9.54 8.56
C ASN A 224 6.58 10.62 7.47
N PRO A 225 7.21 10.30 6.33
CA PRO A 225 7.39 11.24 5.23
C PRO A 225 6.07 11.68 4.57
N ALA A 226 5.01 10.86 4.72
CA ALA A 226 3.66 11.10 4.19
C ALA A 226 3.09 12.50 4.52
N LEU A 227 3.46 13.06 5.67
CA LEU A 227 2.91 14.35 6.12
C LEU A 227 3.36 15.53 5.23
N VAL A 228 4.52 15.39 4.59
CA VAL A 228 5.10 16.40 3.70
C VAL A 228 4.86 16.03 2.23
N THR A 229 4.97 14.75 1.90
CA THR A 229 4.90 14.27 0.51
C THR A 229 3.49 14.30 -0.07
N ILE A 230 2.45 14.08 0.75
CA ILE A 230 1.06 14.15 0.31
C ILE A 230 0.71 15.59 -0.11
N PRO A 231 0.90 16.63 0.73
CA PRO A 231 0.68 18.02 0.30
C PRO A 231 1.53 18.42 -0.91
N LEU A 232 2.80 18.00 -0.97
CA LEU A 232 3.68 18.31 -2.09
C LEU A 232 3.13 17.73 -3.41
N SER A 233 2.64 16.49 -3.37
CA SER A 233 2.02 15.82 -4.51
C SER A 233 0.73 16.50 -4.96
N PHE A 234 -0.11 16.98 -4.02
CA PHE A 234 -1.27 17.82 -4.33
C PHE A 234 -0.86 19.12 -5.01
N LEU A 235 0.11 19.84 -4.45
CA LEU A 235 0.57 21.13 -4.97
C LEU A 235 1.14 20.98 -6.38
N ALA A 236 1.97 19.96 -6.63
CA ALA A 236 2.53 19.69 -7.94
C ALA A 236 1.44 19.39 -8.99
N GLY A 237 0.45 18.56 -8.63
CA GLY A 237 -0.69 18.28 -9.48
C GLY A 237 -1.53 19.52 -9.78
N ILE A 238 -1.73 20.38 -8.78
CA ILE A 238 -2.47 21.63 -8.91
C ILE A 238 -1.76 22.61 -9.82
N LEU A 239 -0.48 22.86 -9.58
CA LEU A 239 0.31 23.81 -10.36
C LEU A 239 0.39 23.41 -11.83
N VAL A 240 0.69 22.14 -12.13
CA VAL A 240 0.79 21.69 -13.52
C VAL A 240 -0.57 21.67 -14.21
N SER A 241 -1.65 21.30 -13.52
CA SER A 241 -3.00 21.35 -14.11
C SER A 241 -3.44 22.78 -14.46
N LEU A 242 -2.96 23.78 -13.70
CA LEU A 242 -3.21 25.19 -14.00
C LEU A 242 -2.31 25.74 -15.12
N LEU A 243 -1.06 25.27 -15.19
CA LEU A 243 -0.08 25.71 -16.20
C LEU A 243 -0.31 25.07 -17.58
N ALA A 244 -0.81 23.84 -17.61
CA ALA A 244 -1.09 23.08 -18.83
C ALA A 244 -2.56 22.66 -18.88
N PRO A 245 -3.50 23.59 -19.18
CA PRO A 245 -4.93 23.29 -19.25
C PRO A 245 -5.26 22.41 -20.45
N GLU A 246 -6.08 21.39 -20.22
CA GLU A 246 -6.50 20.40 -21.22
C GLU A 246 -8.03 20.44 -21.37
N PRO A 247 -8.56 21.05 -22.46
CA PRO A 247 -10.01 21.19 -22.65
C PRO A 247 -10.74 19.86 -22.77
N ALA A 248 -10.07 18.85 -23.33
CA ALA A 248 -10.60 17.50 -23.49
C ALA A 248 -10.88 16.83 -22.13
N ALA A 249 -9.95 16.95 -21.19
CA ALA A 249 -10.10 16.41 -19.82
C ALA A 249 -11.30 17.04 -19.09
N ALA A 250 -11.52 18.36 -19.25
CA ALA A 250 -12.66 19.04 -18.65
C ALA A 250 -14.02 18.62 -19.24
N ALA A 251 -14.05 18.34 -20.55
CA ALA A 251 -15.24 17.83 -21.23
C ALA A 251 -15.56 16.39 -20.77
N GLU A 252 -14.54 15.54 -20.61
CA GLU A 252 -14.68 14.16 -20.16
C GLU A 252 -15.11 14.06 -18.68
N PHE A 253 -14.57 14.93 -17.81
CA PHE A 253 -15.07 15.07 -16.44
C PHE A 253 -16.55 15.43 -16.41
N THR A 254 -16.97 16.39 -17.24
CA THR A 254 -18.38 16.80 -17.35
C THR A 254 -19.27 15.65 -17.85
N ARG A 255 -18.75 14.80 -18.75
CA ARG A 255 -19.44 13.59 -19.23
C ARG A 255 -19.61 12.56 -18.11
N LEU A 256 -18.55 12.29 -17.35
CA LEU A 256 -18.57 11.35 -16.21
C LEU A 256 -19.48 11.83 -15.08
N GLU A 257 -19.46 13.14 -14.79
CA GLU A 257 -20.36 13.78 -13.81
C GLU A 257 -21.82 13.60 -14.24
N ARG A 258 -22.15 13.87 -15.51
CA ARG A 258 -23.51 13.63 -16.05
C ARG A 258 -23.91 12.16 -15.98
N GLN A 259 -23.04 11.22 -16.35
CA GLN A 259 -23.33 9.78 -16.23
C GLN A 259 -23.60 9.36 -14.78
N THR A 260 -22.83 9.89 -13.84
CA THR A 260 -22.97 9.57 -12.41
C THR A 260 -24.28 10.12 -11.83
N HIS A 261 -24.71 11.31 -12.26
CA HIS A 261 -25.94 11.95 -11.78
C HIS A 261 -27.21 11.50 -12.49
N LEU A 262 -27.13 11.14 -13.78
CA LEU A 262 -28.30 10.83 -14.61
C LEU A 262 -28.45 9.35 -14.92
N GLY A 263 -27.45 8.51 -14.62
CA GLY A 263 -27.52 7.05 -14.78
C GLY A 263 -27.61 6.53 -16.22
N SER A 264 -27.50 7.39 -17.22
CA SER A 264 -27.65 7.03 -18.64
C SER A 264 -26.33 7.20 -19.39
N PRO A 265 -25.91 6.24 -20.23
CA PRO A 265 -24.81 6.46 -21.16
C PRO A 265 -25.24 7.55 -22.16
N ALA A 266 -24.57 8.70 -22.11
CA ALA A 266 -24.75 9.74 -23.12
C ALA A 266 -24.26 9.19 -24.47
N GLU A 267 -25.21 9.00 -25.40
CA GLU A 267 -25.01 8.81 -26.84
C GLU A 267 -24.10 9.90 -27.42
#